data_AF-A0A832VVF8-F1
#
_entry.id   AF-A0A832VVF8-F1
#
_cell.length_a   1.000
_cell.length_b   1.000
_cell.length_c   1.000
_cell.angle_alpha   90.00
_cell.angle_beta   90.00
_cell.angle_gamma   90.00
#
_symmetry.space_group_name_H-M   'P 1'
#
loop_
_entity.id
_entity.type
_entity.pdbx_description
1 polymer ?
#
loop_
_entity_poly.entity_id
_entity_poly.type
_entity_poly.pdbx_seq_one_letter_code
_entity_poly.pdbx_strand_id
1 'polypeptide(L)'
;MPSVLSVGLAAEYEKDPKLVEVILSEAKRIVRLETGIIITETKHGFICANSGVDESNLPRGFASLLPDDPDNSASTFAQKIHSKTGKKTAIIISDTFGRPFREGQTNVAIGISGIQSLCDYEGKKDTFGRTLRVTK
;
A
#
# COMPACT_ATOMS: atom_id res chain seq x y z
N MET A 1 -19.41 14.02 2.71
CA MET A 1 -19.70 15.08 1.72
C MET A 1 -18.36 15.63 1.25
N PRO A 2 -18.18 15.92 -0.04
CA PRO A 2 -16.93 16.50 -0.53
C PRO A 2 -16.61 17.84 0.13
N SER A 3 -15.38 17.99 0.63
CA SER A 3 -14.81 19.25 1.13
C SER A 3 -14.50 20.22 -0.01
N VAL A 4 -14.30 21.51 0.30
CA VAL A 4 -13.89 22.53 -0.70
C VAL A 4 -12.60 22.11 -1.41
N LEU A 5 -11.64 21.53 -0.67
CA LEU A 5 -10.41 21.02 -1.23
C LEU A 5 -10.66 19.89 -2.23
N SER A 6 -11.50 18.91 -1.85
CA SER A 6 -11.82 17.79 -2.75
C SER A 6 -12.51 18.24 -4.04
N VAL A 7 -13.39 19.25 -3.96
CA VAL A 7 -14.08 19.81 -5.14
C VAL A 7 -13.08 20.52 -6.06
N GLY A 8 -12.16 21.30 -5.50
CA GLY A 8 -11.12 21.99 -6.29
C GLY A 8 -10.20 21.01 -7.02
N LEU A 9 -9.68 20.01 -6.30
CA LEU A 9 -8.81 18.99 -6.88
C LEU A 9 -9.53 18.11 -7.91
N ALA A 10 -10.80 17.77 -7.66
CA ALA A 10 -11.62 17.02 -8.59
C ALA A 10 -11.82 17.75 -9.92
N ALA A 11 -12.02 19.07 -9.87
CA ALA A 11 -12.16 19.90 -11.07
C ALA A 11 -10.85 19.99 -11.87
N GLU A 12 -9.71 20.13 -11.19
CA GLU A 12 -8.38 20.22 -11.84
C GLU A 12 -7.97 18.90 -12.49
N TYR A 13 -8.35 17.76 -11.89
CA TYR A 13 -7.91 16.43 -12.30
C TYR A 13 -8.99 15.54 -12.91
N GLU A 14 -10.14 16.12 -13.27
CA GLU A 14 -11.29 15.43 -13.90
C GLU A 14 -11.73 14.16 -13.15
N LYS A 15 -11.84 14.25 -11.82
CA LYS A 15 -12.26 13.15 -10.92
C LYS A 15 -13.61 13.41 -10.28
N ASP A 16 -14.25 12.38 -9.72
CA ASP A 16 -15.41 12.56 -8.85
C ASP A 16 -14.96 13.21 -7.53
N PRO A 17 -15.54 14.36 -7.11
CA PRO A 17 -15.21 14.99 -5.83
C PRO A 17 -15.45 14.09 -4.61
N LYS A 18 -16.39 13.14 -4.69
CA LYS A 18 -16.58 12.14 -3.62
C LYS A 18 -15.42 11.17 -3.54
N LEU A 19 -14.88 10.74 -4.68
CA LEU A 19 -13.70 9.88 -4.72
C LEU A 19 -12.49 10.63 -4.15
N VAL A 20 -12.29 11.88 -4.58
CA VAL A 20 -11.20 12.71 -4.05
C VAL A 20 -11.34 12.90 -2.54
N GLU A 21 -12.56 13.13 -2.03
CA GLU A 21 -12.79 13.22 -0.59
C GLU A 21 -12.37 11.93 0.15
N VAL A 22 -12.69 10.75 -0.41
CA VAL A 22 -12.27 9.45 0.17
C VAL A 22 -10.75 9.28 0.13
N ILE A 23 -10.11 9.65 -0.97
CA ILE A 23 -8.65 9.64 -1.10
C ILE A 23 -8.01 10.51 0.00
N LEU A 24 -8.54 11.72 0.20
CA LEU A 24 -8.06 12.67 1.19
C LEU A 24 -8.36 12.20 2.63
N SER A 25 -9.48 11.53 2.87
CA SER A 25 -9.81 10.99 4.20
C SER A 25 -8.90 9.83 4.60
N GLU A 26 -8.36 9.09 3.64
CA GLU A 26 -7.37 8.03 3.86
C GLU A 26 -5.91 8.52 3.81
N ALA A 27 -5.70 9.78 3.40
CA ALA A 27 -4.40 10.40 3.39
C ALA A 27 -4.06 11.00 4.76
N LYS A 28 -2.83 10.76 5.21
CA LYS A 28 -2.18 11.55 6.26
C LYS A 28 -1.70 12.89 5.73
N ARG A 29 -1.19 12.90 4.48
CA ARG A 29 -0.85 14.12 3.75
C ARG A 29 -0.77 13.87 2.24
N ILE A 30 -0.91 14.94 1.47
CA ILE A 30 -0.58 14.96 0.04
C ILE A 30 0.94 15.08 -0.10
N VAL A 31 1.54 14.20 -0.89
CA VAL A 31 2.99 14.19 -1.19
C VAL A 31 3.27 14.91 -2.50
N ARG A 32 2.44 14.67 -3.53
CA ARG A 32 2.57 15.31 -4.85
C ARG A 32 1.21 15.32 -5.55
N LEU A 33 0.96 16.38 -6.30
CA LEU A 33 -0.15 16.50 -7.24
C LEU A 33 0.47 16.76 -8.60
N GLU A 34 0.23 15.88 -9.57
CA GLU A 34 0.79 16.04 -10.91
C GLU A 34 -0.04 15.27 -11.93
N THR A 35 -0.40 15.94 -13.03
CA THR A 35 -0.97 15.31 -14.23
C THR A 35 -2.12 14.33 -13.94
N GLY A 36 -3.05 14.69 -13.05
CA GLY A 36 -4.20 13.83 -12.72
C GLY A 36 -3.95 12.79 -11.63
N ILE A 37 -2.73 12.72 -11.09
CA ILE A 37 -2.33 11.76 -10.07
C ILE A 37 -2.18 12.47 -8.72
N ILE A 38 -2.89 11.94 -7.72
CA ILE A 38 -2.81 12.39 -6.35
C ILE A 38 -1.90 11.40 -5.61
N ILE A 39 -0.65 11.76 -5.35
CA ILE A 39 0.26 10.92 -4.54
C ILE A 39 0.13 11.35 -3.09
N THR A 40 -0.19 10.40 -2.22
CA THR A 40 -0.42 10.63 -0.79
C THR A 40 0.44 9.71 0.06
N GLU A 41 0.67 10.13 1.30
CA GLU A 41 1.07 9.23 2.37
C GLU A 41 -0.21 8.74 3.04
N THR A 42 -0.47 7.44 3.03
CA THR A 42 -1.64 6.85 3.71
C THR A 42 -1.50 6.92 5.22
N LYS A 43 -2.59 6.68 5.97
CA LYS A 43 -2.52 6.53 7.45
C LYS A 43 -1.54 5.44 7.91
N HIS A 44 -1.33 4.41 7.09
CA HIS A 44 -0.34 3.34 7.31
C HIS A 44 1.11 3.82 7.11
N GLY A 45 1.32 4.86 6.31
CA GLY A 45 2.64 5.36 5.92
C GLY A 45 3.09 4.97 4.51
N PHE A 46 2.26 4.28 3.72
CA PHE A 46 2.58 4.02 2.31
C PHE A 46 2.53 5.30 1.49
N ILE A 47 3.53 5.51 0.64
CA ILE A 47 3.51 6.57 -0.38
C ILE A 47 3.02 5.93 -1.69
N CYS A 48 1.77 6.18 -2.06
CA CYS A 48 1.14 5.61 -3.24
C CYS A 48 0.14 6.58 -3.88
N ALA A 49 -0.35 6.21 -5.07
CA ALA A 49 -1.40 6.97 -5.73
C ALA A 49 -2.73 6.76 -5.01
N ASN A 50 -3.52 7.83 -4.91
CA ASN A 50 -4.90 7.84 -4.42
C ASN A 50 -5.08 7.20 -3.03
N SER A 51 -4.06 7.21 -2.17
CA SER A 51 -4.09 6.54 -0.87
C SER A 51 -4.38 5.02 -0.92
N GLY A 52 -4.13 4.37 -2.06
CA GLY A 52 -4.52 2.97 -2.28
C GLY A 52 -6.03 2.77 -2.47
N VAL A 53 -6.78 3.85 -2.66
CA VAL A 53 -8.20 3.79 -3.02
C VAL A 53 -8.32 3.32 -4.46
N ASP A 54 -9.09 2.26 -4.67
CA ASP A 54 -9.28 1.63 -5.98
C ASP A 54 -10.76 1.50 -6.33
N GLU A 55 -11.13 1.86 -7.55
CA GLU A 55 -12.47 1.65 -8.12
C GLU A 55 -12.50 0.46 -9.08
N SER A 56 -11.33 -0.11 -9.38
CA SER A 56 -11.21 -1.25 -10.28
C SER A 56 -11.85 -2.50 -9.68
N ASN A 57 -12.42 -3.35 -10.54
CA ASN A 57 -13.06 -4.61 -10.13
C ASN A 57 -14.26 -4.46 -9.17
N LEU A 58 -14.84 -3.26 -9.08
CA LEU A 58 -16.01 -2.99 -8.26
C LEU A 58 -17.20 -2.51 -9.09
N PRO A 59 -18.43 -2.66 -8.57
CA PRO A 59 -19.60 -2.01 -9.15
C PRO A 59 -19.41 -0.49 -9.19
N ARG A 60 -19.97 0.17 -10.21
CA ARG A 60 -19.88 1.62 -10.38
C ARG A 60 -20.41 2.35 -9.14
N GLY A 61 -19.66 3.34 -8.67
CA GLY A 61 -20.02 4.16 -7.50
C GLY A 61 -19.50 3.60 -6.17
N PHE A 62 -18.73 2.52 -6.20
CA PHE A 62 -18.01 1.98 -5.04
C PHE A 62 -16.50 2.12 -5.24
N ALA A 63 -15.79 2.25 -4.12
CA ALA A 63 -14.33 2.21 -4.06
C ALA A 63 -13.90 1.28 -2.92
N SER A 64 -12.79 0.58 -3.11
CA SER A 64 -12.11 -0.18 -2.07
C SER A 64 -11.09 0.71 -1.39
N LEU A 65 -10.97 0.55 -0.07
CA LEU A 65 -9.89 1.13 0.72
C LEU A 65 -8.85 0.04 1.00
N LEU A 66 -7.66 0.46 1.41
CA LEU A 66 -6.73 -0.46 2.04
C LEU A 66 -7.32 -0.97 3.37
N PRO A 67 -7.03 -2.21 3.78
CA PRO A 67 -7.41 -2.68 5.12
C PRO A 67 -6.80 -1.79 6.20
N ASP A 68 -7.55 -1.48 7.26
CA ASP A 68 -7.08 -0.63 8.38
C ASP A 68 -5.85 -1.21 9.10
N ASP A 69 -5.76 -2.55 9.15
CA ASP A 69 -4.62 -3.28 9.69
C ASP A 69 -4.36 -4.52 8.80
N PRO A 70 -3.53 -4.37 7.76
CA PRO A 70 -3.23 -5.45 6.82
C PRO A 70 -2.37 -6.55 7.46
N ASP A 71 -1.55 -6.25 8.48
CA ASP A 71 -0.77 -7.25 9.23
C ASP A 71 -1.69 -8.13 10.09
N ASN A 72 -2.65 -7.53 10.79
CA ASN A 72 -3.65 -8.28 11.54
C ASN A 72 -4.56 -9.11 10.61
N SER A 73 -4.88 -8.57 9.44
CA SER A 73 -5.59 -9.33 8.40
C SER A 73 -4.79 -10.56 7.97
N ALA A 74 -3.49 -10.40 7.67
CA ALA A 74 -2.60 -11.49 7.31
C ALA A 74 -2.48 -12.53 8.43
N SER A 75 -2.35 -12.08 9.69
CA SER A 75 -2.31 -12.93 10.89
C SER A 75 -3.59 -13.75 11.05
N THR A 76 -4.75 -13.11 10.86
CA THR A 76 -6.05 -13.79 10.92
C THR A 76 -6.16 -14.88 9.86
N PHE A 77 -5.67 -14.63 8.63
CA PHE A 77 -5.63 -15.66 7.59
C PHE A 77 -4.68 -16.80 7.96
N ALA A 78 -3.48 -16.50 8.44
CA ALA A 78 -2.52 -17.50 8.88
C ALA A 78 -3.09 -18.41 9.98
N GLN A 79 -3.77 -17.83 10.97
CA GLN A 79 -4.44 -18.57 12.05
C GLN A 79 -5.58 -19.47 11.52
N LYS A 80 -6.41 -18.97 10.59
CA LYS A 80 -7.48 -19.75 9.97
C LYS A 80 -6.97 -20.92 9.13
N ILE A 81 -5.84 -20.73 8.44
CA ILE A 81 -5.19 -21.82 7.69
C ILE A 81 -4.61 -22.84 8.66
N HIS A 82 -3.98 -22.37 9.74
CA HIS A 82 -3.42 -23.25 10.76
C HIS A 82 -4.51 -24.09 11.45
N SER A 83 -5.63 -23.49 11.86
CA SER A 83 -6.72 -24.23 12.53
C SER A 83 -7.36 -25.30 11.65
N LYS A 84 -7.39 -25.10 10.33
CA LYS A 84 -7.96 -26.05 9.37
C LYS A 84 -6.99 -27.12 8.89
N THR A 85 -5.68 -26.85 8.91
CA THR A 85 -4.68 -27.70 8.24
C THR A 85 -3.54 -28.17 9.13
N GLY A 86 -3.38 -27.59 10.32
CA GLY A 86 -2.21 -27.78 11.20
C GLY A 86 -0.91 -27.15 10.68
N LYS A 87 -0.90 -26.54 9.49
CA LYS A 87 0.32 -25.99 8.87
C LYS A 87 0.59 -24.57 9.33
N LYS A 88 1.86 -24.22 9.49
CA LYS A 88 2.31 -22.83 9.68
C LYS A 88 2.58 -22.24 8.29
N THR A 89 1.91 -21.16 7.94
CA THR A 89 1.96 -20.57 6.59
C THR A 89 2.29 -19.09 6.72
N ALA A 90 3.27 -18.64 5.95
CA ALA A 90 3.54 -17.22 5.77
C ALA A 90 2.49 -16.61 4.84
N ILE A 91 1.97 -15.45 5.20
CA ILE A 91 0.96 -14.71 4.43
C ILE A 91 1.53 -13.34 4.10
N ILE A 92 1.38 -12.95 2.83
CA ILE A 92 1.67 -11.60 2.34
C ILE A 92 0.39 -11.09 1.69
N ILE A 93 -0.10 -9.95 2.17
CA ILE A 93 -1.11 -9.14 1.49
C ILE A 93 -0.37 -8.10 0.68
N SER A 94 -0.68 -8.00 -0.61
CA SER A 94 -0.04 -7.06 -1.52
C SER A 94 -1.05 -6.16 -2.19
N ASP A 95 -0.60 -4.97 -2.56
CA ASP A 95 -1.34 -4.07 -3.44
C ASP A 95 -0.43 -3.51 -4.55
N THR A 96 -1.04 -3.04 -5.64
CA THR A 96 -0.36 -2.63 -6.86
C THR A 96 0.01 -1.15 -6.82
N PHE A 97 1.31 -0.84 -6.69
CA PHE A 97 1.80 0.54 -6.67
C PHE A 97 2.67 0.86 -7.89
N GLY A 98 2.65 2.14 -8.30
CA GLY A 98 3.70 2.71 -9.13
C GLY A 98 5.01 2.85 -8.34
N ARG A 99 6.10 3.20 -9.02
CA ARG A 99 7.40 3.41 -8.37
C ARG A 99 8.22 4.49 -9.08
N PRO A 100 9.03 5.28 -8.35
CA PRO A 100 9.83 6.34 -8.94
C PRO A 100 10.73 5.85 -10.07
N PHE A 101 10.92 6.72 -11.07
CA PHE A 101 11.88 6.56 -12.19
C PHE A 101 11.60 5.41 -13.15
N ARG A 102 10.45 4.73 -13.05
CA ARG A 102 10.11 3.57 -13.88
C ARG A 102 8.64 3.60 -14.27
N GLU A 103 8.36 3.24 -15.52
CA GLU A 103 6.99 2.99 -15.97
C GLU A 103 6.48 1.63 -15.51
N GLY A 104 5.16 1.52 -15.40
CA GLY A 104 4.47 0.32 -14.92
C GLY A 104 4.34 0.25 -13.40
N GLN A 105 3.53 -0.72 -12.95
CA GLN A 105 3.22 -0.94 -11.55
C GLN A 105 3.79 -2.28 -11.07
N THR A 106 4.01 -2.41 -9.77
CA THR A 106 4.50 -3.63 -9.12
C THR A 106 3.72 -3.86 -7.83
N ASN A 107 3.57 -5.12 -7.45
CA ASN A 107 3.00 -5.46 -6.15
C ASN A 107 3.98 -5.10 -5.01
N VAL A 108 3.46 -4.40 -4.01
CA VAL A 108 4.15 -4.06 -2.77
C VAL A 108 3.44 -4.79 -1.63
N ALA A 109 4.20 -5.40 -0.73
CA ALA A 109 3.64 -5.99 0.48
C ALA A 109 3.08 -4.87 1.37
N ILE A 110 1.78 -4.91 1.65
CA ILE A 110 1.11 -3.99 2.56
C ILE A 110 0.84 -4.63 3.92
N GLY A 111 0.79 -5.96 3.99
CA GLY A 111 0.68 -6.69 5.26
C GLY A 111 1.37 -8.04 5.21
N ILE A 112 1.92 -8.49 6.33
CA ILE A 112 2.69 -9.72 6.45
C ILE A 112 2.37 -10.48 7.75
N SER A 113 2.47 -11.81 7.70
CA SER A 113 2.44 -12.66 8.89
C SER A 113 3.23 -13.94 8.67
N GLY A 114 3.92 -14.40 9.71
CA GLY A 114 4.68 -15.67 9.68
C GLY A 114 5.98 -15.64 8.88
N ILE A 115 6.45 -14.46 8.46
CA ILE A 115 7.74 -14.24 7.78
C ILE A 115 8.36 -12.91 8.21
N GLN A 116 9.69 -12.81 8.18
CA GLN A 116 10.39 -11.54 8.40
C GLN A 116 10.30 -10.66 7.14
N SER A 117 9.91 -9.40 7.29
CA SER A 117 9.88 -8.41 6.19
C SER A 117 11.26 -8.04 5.69
N LEU A 118 12.26 -8.07 6.58
CA LEU A 118 13.62 -7.63 6.30
C LEU A 118 14.61 -8.77 6.52
N CYS A 119 15.53 -8.93 5.58
CA CYS A 119 16.67 -9.81 5.72
C CYS A 119 17.85 -8.98 6.24
N ASP A 120 18.31 -9.27 7.46
CA ASP A 120 19.51 -8.64 7.99
C ASP A 120 20.76 -9.20 7.29
N TYR A 121 21.46 -8.34 6.55
CA TYR A 121 22.71 -8.66 5.88
C TYR A 121 23.92 -7.97 6.52
N GLU A 122 23.72 -7.18 7.57
CA GLU A 122 24.82 -6.49 8.25
C GLU A 122 25.80 -7.52 8.84
N GLY A 123 27.09 -7.30 8.63
CA GLY A 123 28.12 -8.19 9.15
C GLY A 123 28.30 -9.50 8.37
N LYS A 124 27.38 -9.88 7.48
CA LYS A 124 27.53 -11.06 6.62
C LYS A 124 28.65 -10.86 5.59
N LYS A 125 29.21 -11.97 5.12
CA LYS A 125 30.26 -11.96 4.09
C LYS A 125 29.66 -12.08 2.69
N ASP A 126 30.20 -11.34 1.74
CA ASP A 126 29.93 -11.56 0.31
C ASP A 126 30.68 -12.82 -0.20
N THR A 127 30.50 -13.15 -1.48
CA THR A 127 31.15 -14.29 -2.14
C THR A 127 32.68 -14.17 -2.18
N PHE A 128 33.26 -13.02 -1.84
CA PHE A 128 34.69 -12.72 -1.79
C PHE A 128 35.20 -12.45 -0.36
N GLY A 129 34.40 -12.74 0.68
CA GLY A 129 34.79 -12.60 2.08
C GLY A 129 34.76 -11.17 2.65
N ARG A 130 34.24 -10.18 1.90
CA ARG A 130 34.09 -8.79 2.36
C ARG A 130 32.85 -8.65 3.21
N THR A 131 32.94 -7.86 4.28
CA THR A 131 31.80 -7.63 5.18
C THR A 131 30.80 -6.68 4.52
N LEU A 132 29.55 -7.13 4.41
CA LEU A 132 28.43 -6.33 3.91
C LEU A 132 28.10 -5.21 4.91
N ARG A 133 27.97 -3.99 4.39
CA ARG A 133 27.50 -2.80 5.10
C ARG A 133 26.10 -2.40 4.63
N VAL A 134 25.24 -3.39 4.42
CA VAL A 134 23.85 -3.18 4.06
C VAL A 134 23.07 -3.19 5.37
N THR A 135 22.45 -2.06 5.70
CA THR A 135 21.52 -1.97 6.83
C THR A 135 20.16 -2.53 6.44
N LYS A 136 19.46 -3.09 7.44
CA LYS A 136 18.13 -3.70 7.35
C LYS A 136 17.14 -2.90 6.51
#